data_AF-A0A967HYY3-F1
#
_entry.id   AF-A0A967HYY3-F1
#
_cell.length_a   1.000
_cell.length_b   1.000
_cell.length_c   1.000
_cell.angle_alpha   90.00
_cell.angle_beta   90.00
_cell.angle_gamma   90.00
#
_symmetry.space_group_name_H-M   'P 1'
#
loop_
_entity.id
_entity.type
_entity.pdbx_description
1 polymer ?
#
loop_
_entity_poly.entity_id
_entity_poly.type
_entity_poly.pdbx_seq_one_letter_code
_entity_poly.pdbx_strand_id
1 'polypeptide(L)'
;DCPADAFEPVTTECRAAAGVCDAADNCDGVSAACPADAKLTSECRASAGVCDVAEVCDGVADDCPADAFEPECQLGPDNFEIDFGNYSNVAGDDFDWSRGSG
;
A
#
# COMPACT_ATOMS: atom_id res chain seq x y z
N ASP A 1 -9.98 -17.12 -19.50
CA ASP A 1 -9.42 -17.98 -20.58
C ASP A 1 -9.12 -17.10 -21.78
N CYS A 2 -8.09 -17.39 -22.57
CA CYS A 2 -7.66 -16.58 -23.72
C CYS A 2 -7.95 -17.31 -25.03
N PRO A 3 -9.21 -17.36 -25.51
CA PRO A 3 -9.58 -18.24 -26.62
C PRO A 3 -8.70 -18.03 -27.88
N ALA A 4 -8.41 -19.13 -28.57
CA ALA A 4 -7.44 -19.21 -29.65
C ALA A 4 -7.87 -18.52 -30.96
N ASP A 5 -8.97 -17.77 -30.95
CA ASP A 5 -9.65 -17.27 -32.15
C ASP A 5 -8.97 -16.04 -32.78
N ALA A 6 -7.75 -15.70 -32.30
CA ALA A 6 -6.73 -14.86 -32.95
C ALA A 6 -5.42 -14.76 -32.14
N PHE A 7 -5.29 -15.47 -31.01
CA PHE A 7 -4.54 -15.02 -29.83
C PHE A 7 -5.00 -13.61 -29.43
N GLU A 8 -5.94 -13.55 -28.50
CA GLU A 8 -6.49 -12.30 -27.97
C GLU A 8 -5.40 -11.25 -27.69
N PRO A 9 -5.63 -9.97 -28.01
CA PRO A 9 -4.64 -8.92 -27.81
C PRO A 9 -4.17 -8.85 -26.36
N VAL A 10 -2.97 -8.30 -26.14
CA VAL A 10 -2.35 -8.17 -24.81
C VAL A 10 -3.12 -7.28 -23.82
N THR A 11 -4.24 -6.73 -24.25
CA THR A 11 -5.16 -5.88 -23.48
C THR A 11 -6.45 -6.62 -23.10
N THR A 12 -6.63 -7.86 -23.53
CA THR A 12 -7.79 -8.67 -23.16
C THR A 12 -7.56 -9.25 -21.77
N GLU A 13 -8.32 -8.78 -20.79
CA GLU A 13 -8.32 -9.34 -19.44
C GLU A 13 -8.88 -10.77 -19.46
N CYS A 14 -8.14 -11.71 -18.91
CA CYS A 14 -8.54 -13.12 -18.81
C CYS A 14 -8.80 -13.58 -17.38
N ARG A 15 -8.38 -12.77 -16.40
CA ARG A 15 -8.72 -12.88 -14.98
C ARG A 15 -8.70 -11.48 -14.35
N ALA A 16 -9.81 -11.10 -13.73
CA ALA A 16 -9.90 -9.87 -12.96
C ALA A 16 -9.09 -9.99 -11.66
N ALA A 17 -8.58 -8.87 -11.16
CA ALA A 17 -8.00 -8.79 -9.83
C ALA A 17 -9.03 -9.14 -8.74
N ALA A 18 -8.65 -10.01 -7.81
CA ALA A 18 -9.44 -10.46 -6.68
C ALA A 18 -9.25 -9.60 -5.42
N GLY A 19 -8.21 -8.75 -5.38
CA GLY A 19 -7.92 -7.85 -4.27
C GLY A 19 -6.91 -6.77 -4.66
N VAL A 20 -6.59 -5.88 -3.71
CA VAL A 20 -5.70 -4.72 -3.96
C VAL A 20 -4.25 -5.11 -4.24
N CYS A 21 -3.85 -6.33 -3.85
CA CYS A 21 -2.54 -6.89 -4.09
C CYS A 21 -2.49 -7.90 -5.24
N ASP A 22 -3.60 -8.04 -5.96
CA ASP A 22 -3.73 -8.93 -7.10
C ASP A 22 -3.74 -8.11 -8.40
N ALA A 23 -2.91 -8.50 -9.37
CA ALA A 23 -2.91 -7.86 -10.67
C ALA A 23 -3.95 -8.52 -11.58
N ALA A 24 -4.70 -7.73 -12.36
CA ALA A 24 -5.51 -8.33 -13.42
C ALA A 24 -4.59 -8.98 -14.47
N ASP A 25 -4.87 -10.23 -14.82
CA ASP A 25 -4.11 -10.93 -15.85
C ASP A 25 -4.72 -10.67 -17.22
N ASN A 26 -3.84 -10.34 -18.16
CA ASN A 26 -4.20 -10.13 -19.55
C ASN A 26 -3.60 -11.24 -20.41
N CYS A 27 -4.26 -11.56 -21.51
CA CYS A 27 -3.71 -12.48 -22.51
C CYS A 27 -2.34 -11.99 -22.98
N ASP A 28 -1.48 -12.91 -23.40
CA ASP A 28 -0.13 -12.59 -23.87
C ASP A 28 -0.04 -12.41 -25.40
N GLY A 29 -1.16 -12.60 -26.11
CA GLY A 29 -1.22 -12.55 -27.57
C GLY A 29 -0.51 -13.70 -28.27
N VAL A 30 -0.12 -14.77 -27.54
CA VAL A 30 0.60 -15.93 -28.10
C VAL A 30 0.15 -17.29 -27.53
N SER A 31 -0.65 -17.30 -26.47
CA SER A 31 -1.14 -18.49 -25.77
C SER A 31 -2.66 -18.48 -25.69
N ALA A 32 -3.25 -19.69 -25.71
CA ALA A 32 -4.67 -19.86 -25.44
C ALA A 32 -5.00 -19.86 -23.93
N ALA A 33 -4.00 -20.12 -23.09
CA ALA A 33 -4.14 -20.10 -21.64
C ALA A 33 -3.88 -18.68 -21.11
N CYS A 34 -4.68 -18.28 -20.12
CA CYS A 34 -4.37 -17.10 -19.31
C CYS A 34 -3.00 -17.31 -18.60
N PRO A 35 -2.16 -16.27 -18.48
CA PRO A 35 -0.90 -16.36 -17.75
C PRO A 35 -1.06 -16.83 -16.29
N ALA A 36 0.07 -17.11 -15.65
CA ALA A 36 0.07 -17.38 -14.22
C ALA A 36 -0.41 -16.15 -13.45
N ASP A 37 -1.19 -16.40 -12.40
CA ASP A 37 -1.77 -15.40 -11.53
C ASP A 37 -0.69 -14.51 -10.90
N ALA A 38 -0.62 -13.26 -11.35
CA ALA A 38 0.39 -12.31 -10.92
C ALA A 38 -0.04 -11.52 -9.67
N LYS A 39 0.81 -11.53 -8.65
CA LYS A 39 0.65 -10.72 -7.44
C LYS A 39 1.55 -9.50 -7.47
N LEU A 40 1.06 -8.42 -6.85
CA LEU A 40 1.79 -7.16 -6.73
C LEU A 40 2.78 -7.21 -5.57
N THR A 41 3.76 -6.30 -5.62
CA THR A 41 4.72 -6.01 -4.53
C THR A 41 4.79 -4.52 -4.23
N SER A 42 3.78 -3.76 -4.67
CA SER A 42 3.64 -2.34 -4.41
C SER A 42 3.02 -2.07 -3.04
N GLU A 43 3.20 -0.86 -2.54
CA GLU A 43 2.42 -0.34 -1.41
C GLU A 43 0.92 -0.45 -1.73
N CYS A 44 0.17 -1.07 -0.82
CA CYS A 44 -1.28 -1.25 -0.93
C CYS A 44 -2.05 -0.38 0.07
N ARG A 45 -1.39 0.06 1.15
CA ARG A 45 -1.90 1.09 2.05
C ARG A 45 -0.76 1.99 2.49
N ALA A 46 -0.95 3.30 2.30
CA ALA A 46 -0.02 4.29 2.80
C ALA A 46 -0.16 4.42 4.32
N SER A 47 0.96 4.75 4.99
CA SER A 47 0.96 5.14 6.40
C SER A 47 0.04 6.34 6.63
N ALA A 48 -0.85 6.23 7.63
CA ALA A 48 -1.78 7.27 8.05
C ALA A 48 -1.27 8.11 9.24
N GLY A 49 -0.01 7.93 9.66
CA GLY A 49 0.57 8.67 10.78
C GLY A 49 1.96 8.18 11.15
N VAL A 50 2.63 8.92 12.03
CA VAL A 50 4.03 8.67 12.42
C VAL A 50 4.27 7.28 13.05
N CYS A 51 3.20 6.63 13.50
CA CYS A 51 3.21 5.34 14.16
C CYS A 51 2.64 4.19 13.32
N ASP A 52 2.16 4.54 12.13
CA ASP A 52 1.48 3.64 11.25
C ASP A 52 2.44 3.20 10.14
N VAL A 53 2.57 1.89 9.90
CA VAL A 53 3.50 1.36 8.91
C VAL A 53 2.76 1.22 7.59
N ALA A 54 3.34 1.72 6.50
CA ALA A 54 2.78 1.45 5.17
C ALA A 54 2.87 -0.04 4.83
N GLU A 55 1.77 -0.66 4.38
CA GLU A 55 1.74 -2.06 3.98
C GLU A 55 2.05 -2.21 2.50
N VAL A 56 2.84 -3.24 2.24
CA VAL A 56 3.29 -3.62 0.91
C VAL A 56 2.79 -5.03 0.63
N CYS A 57 2.27 -5.24 -0.57
CA CYS A 57 1.88 -6.56 -1.02
C CYS A 57 3.07 -7.53 -0.95
N ASP A 58 2.83 -8.74 -0.48
CA ASP A 58 3.88 -9.75 -0.24
C ASP A 58 4.27 -10.55 -1.49
N GLY A 59 3.61 -10.30 -2.62
CA GLY A 59 3.78 -11.06 -3.85
C GLY A 59 3.12 -12.44 -3.82
N VAL A 60 2.23 -12.70 -2.87
CA VAL A 60 1.56 -14.00 -2.68
C VAL A 60 0.05 -13.85 -2.46
N ALA A 61 -0.38 -12.96 -1.57
CA ALA A 61 -1.77 -12.76 -1.21
C ALA A 61 -2.51 -11.79 -2.15
N ASP A 62 -3.82 -11.99 -2.30
CA ASP A 62 -4.70 -11.10 -3.08
C ASP A 62 -4.98 -9.79 -2.34
N ASP A 63 -5.02 -9.86 -1.01
CA ASP A 63 -5.30 -8.75 -0.13
C ASP A 63 -4.02 -8.13 0.42
N CYS A 64 -4.13 -6.85 0.79
CA CYS A 64 -3.09 -6.17 1.55
C CYS A 64 -2.90 -6.86 2.91
N PRO A 65 -1.67 -6.96 3.43
CA PRO A 65 -1.43 -7.40 4.80
C PRO A 65 -2.27 -6.60 5.82
N ALA A 66 -2.47 -7.18 7.00
CA ALA A 66 -3.18 -6.48 8.07
C ALA A 66 -2.45 -5.20 8.48
N ASP A 67 -3.24 -4.17 8.81
CA ASP A 67 -2.77 -2.86 9.30
C ASP A 67 -1.80 -3.02 10.49
N ALA A 68 -0.57 -2.56 10.30
CA ALA A 68 0.55 -2.75 11.21
C ALA A 68 1.06 -1.42 11.77
N PHE A 69 1.34 -1.42 13.07
CA PHE A 69 1.83 -0.25 13.79
C PHE A 69 3.23 -0.52 14.35
N GLU A 70 4.05 0.53 14.44
CA GLU A 70 5.38 0.42 15.05
C GLU A 70 5.26 0.07 16.55
N PRO A 71 5.99 -0.95 17.03
CA PRO A 71 5.85 -1.44 18.42
C PRO A 71 6.29 -0.41 19.48
N GLU A 72 7.15 0.53 19.09
CA GLU A 72 7.70 1.58 19.96
C GLU A 72 7.00 2.93 19.75
N CYS A 73 5.92 3.00 18.96
CA CYS A 73 4.98 4.09 19.09
C CYS A 73 4.15 3.91 20.38
N GLN A 74 4.85 4.09 21.50
CA GLN A 74 4.24 4.19 22.81
C GLN A 74 4.66 5.52 23.41
N LEU A 75 3.71 6.45 23.32
CA LEU A 75 3.31 7.40 24.35
C LEU A 75 4.45 8.13 25.09
N GLY A 76 4.53 9.44 24.86
CA GLY A 76 5.00 10.35 25.88
C GLY A 76 4.22 10.15 27.20
N PRO A 77 4.77 10.55 28.36
CA PRO A 77 4.24 10.25 29.70
C PRO A 77 2.82 10.77 30.00
N ASP A 78 2.23 11.54 29.09
CA ASP A 78 0.91 12.16 29.16
C ASP A 78 -0.04 11.76 28.02
N ASN A 79 0.30 10.75 27.21
CA ASN A 79 -0.51 10.35 26.04
C ASN A 79 -0.68 11.51 25.04
N PHE A 80 0.27 12.46 25.03
CA PHE A 80 0.45 13.50 24.03
C PHE A 80 1.56 13.05 23.08
N GLU A 81 1.30 13.13 21.77
CA GLU A 81 2.29 12.75 20.77
C GLU A 81 3.50 13.67 20.85
N ILE A 82 4.68 13.10 21.11
CA ILE A 82 5.92 13.86 21.13
C ILE A 82 6.43 13.93 19.69
N ASP A 83 6.03 14.98 19.00
CA ASP A 83 6.60 15.38 17.72
C ASP A 83 8.01 15.95 17.94
N PHE A 84 9.03 15.12 17.76
CA PHE A 84 10.41 15.59 17.57
C PHE A 84 10.86 15.39 16.12
N GLY A 85 10.04 15.79 15.14
CA GLY A 85 10.39 15.65 13.74
C GLY A 85 9.61 16.53 12.78
N ASN A 86 9.87 17.84 12.81
CA ASN A 86 9.46 18.82 11.78
C ASN A 86 8.04 18.63 11.25
N TYR A 87 7.05 19.02 12.05
CA TYR A 87 5.69 19.28 11.60
C TYR A 87 5.68 20.36 10.50
N SER A 88 5.83 19.99 9.23
CA SER A 88 5.37 20.85 8.14
C SER A 88 3.85 20.73 8.09
N ASN A 89 3.23 21.49 8.98
CA ASN A 89 1.80 21.64 9.13
C ASN A 89 1.13 21.91 7.77
N VAL A 90 0.21 21.05 7.31
CA VAL A 90 -0.62 21.31 6.11
C VAL A 90 -1.61 22.48 6.33
N ALA A 91 -1.52 23.15 7.48
CA ALA A 91 -2.34 24.29 7.87
C ALA A 91 -1.53 25.45 8.49
N GLY A 92 -0.28 25.69 8.11
CA GLY A 92 0.32 27.04 8.21
C GLY A 92 0.35 27.77 9.56
N ASP A 93 0.16 27.12 10.71
CA ASP A 93 0.43 27.68 12.01
C ASP A 93 1.71 27.07 12.61
N ASP A 94 2.74 27.90 12.63
CA ASP A 94 4.06 27.65 13.17
C ASP A 94 3.99 27.73 14.70
N PHE A 95 3.76 26.59 15.36
CA PHE A 95 3.75 26.53 16.83
C PHE A 95 5.16 26.20 17.34
N ASP A 96 5.95 27.25 17.55
CA ASP A 96 7.27 27.22 18.18
C ASP A 96 7.16 26.74 19.65
N TRP A 97 7.44 25.45 19.90
CA TRP A 97 7.65 24.92 21.26
C TRP A 97 9.02 25.35 21.82
N SER A 98 9.24 26.65 21.89
CA SER A 98 10.24 27.23 22.77
C SER A 98 9.53 28.18 23.73
N ARG A 99 9.23 27.69 24.95
CA ARG A 99 8.96 28.42 26.22
C ARG A 99 8.31 27.43 27.20
N GLY A 100 8.87 27.09 28.35
CA GLY A 100 10.09 27.50 29.03
C GLY A 100 10.18 26.74 30.36
N SER A 101 11.41 26.45 30.79
CA SER A 101 11.66 26.03 32.17
C SER A 101 11.27 27.17 33.12
N GLY A 102 10.40 26.87 34.08
CA GLY A 102 10.01 27.76 35.17
C GLY A 102 9.38 26.97 36.30
#